data_AF-A0ABD0PPI9-F1
#
_entry.id   AF-A0ABD0PPI9-F1
#
_cell.length_a   1.000
_cell.length_b   1.000
_cell.length_c   1.000
_cell.angle_alpha   90.00
_cell.angle_beta   90.00
_cell.angle_gamma   90.00
#
_symmetry.space_group_name_H-M   'P 1'
#
loop_
_entity.id
_entity.type
_entity.pdbx_description
1 polymer ?
#
loop_
_entity_poly.entity_id
_entity_poly.type
_entity_poly.pdbx_seq_one_letter_code
_entity_poly.pdbx_strand_id
1 'polypeptide(L)'
;VLHEHTAIPGSDLDLIYLSSRASAYKPVLKVILTQSSVSFGLARVHLMVAVEGRMFQKQFPASPRLSYSFIWDKTDAYSQRVYGLAEAV
;
A
#
# COMPACT_ATOMS: atom_id res chain seq x y z
N VAL A 1 -14.18 4.64 1.60
CA VAL A 1 -14.26 4.01 2.94
C VAL A 1 -15.73 3.99 3.31
N LEU A 2 -16.26 2.86 3.76
CA LEU A 2 -17.64 2.73 4.21
C LEU A 2 -17.70 2.94 5.73
N HIS A 3 -18.72 3.66 6.19
CA HIS A 3 -18.99 3.95 7.59
C HIS A 3 -20.46 3.63 7.87
N GLU A 4 -20.70 2.65 8.72
CA GLU A 4 -22.04 2.24 9.15
C GLU A 4 -22.14 2.30 10.67
N HIS A 5 -23.33 2.59 11.18
CA HIS A 5 -23.63 2.58 12.62
C HIS A 5 -24.98 1.94 12.92
N THR A 6 -25.12 1.35 14.09
CA THR A 6 -26.37 0.75 14.56
C THR A 6 -26.48 0.92 16.07
N ALA A 7 -27.59 1.51 16.52
CA ALA A 7 -27.85 1.73 17.93
C ALA A 7 -28.04 0.43 18.70
N ILE A 8 -27.56 0.39 19.94
CA ILE A 8 -27.77 -0.73 20.86
C ILE A 8 -29.03 -0.44 21.69
N PRO A 9 -30.11 -1.23 21.54
CA PRO A 9 -31.36 -0.99 22.27
C PRO A 9 -31.13 -0.94 23.79
N GLY A 10 -31.66 0.09 24.45
CA GLY A 10 -31.52 0.26 25.91
C GLY A 10 -30.22 0.94 26.36
N SER A 11 -29.44 1.52 25.45
CA SER A 11 -28.27 2.34 25.78
C SER A 11 -28.13 3.52 24.81
N ASP A 12 -27.36 4.54 25.20
CA ASP A 12 -26.96 5.65 24.34
C ASP A 12 -25.69 5.33 23.51
N LEU A 13 -25.44 4.04 23.25
CA LEU A 13 -24.25 3.55 22.54
C LEU A 13 -24.60 3.05 21.14
N ASP A 14 -23.68 3.29 20.20
CA ASP A 14 -23.74 2.79 18.82
C ASP A 14 -22.63 1.79 18.54
N LEU A 15 -22.95 0.73 17.79
CA LEU A 15 -21.97 -0.12 17.11
C LEU A 15 -21.51 0.58 15.83
N ILE A 16 -20.21 0.81 15.70
CA ILE A 16 -19.63 1.52 14.55
C ILE A 16 -18.78 0.55 13.72
N TYR A 17 -19.13 0.41 12.44
CA TYR A 17 -18.33 -0.29 11.45
C TYR A 17 -17.62 0.70 10.51
N LEU A 18 -16.31 0.53 10.38
CA LEU A 18 -15.48 1.30 9.44
C LEU A 18 -14.67 0.35 8.57
N SER A 19 -14.88 0.40 7.25
CA SER A 19 -14.21 -0.52 6.32
C SER A 19 -12.68 -0.35 6.29
N SER A 20 -12.17 0.82 6.66
CA SER A 20 -10.72 1.08 6.74
C SER A 20 -10.02 0.26 7.81
N ARG A 21 -10.75 -0.20 8.83
CA ARG A 21 -10.23 -1.05 9.92
C ARG A 21 -10.17 -2.53 9.52
N ALA A 22 -10.76 -2.92 8.39
CA ALA A 22 -10.74 -4.30 7.92
C ALA A 22 -9.32 -4.74 7.49
N SER A 23 -9.03 -6.03 7.62
CA SER A 23 -7.77 -6.63 7.13
C SER A 23 -7.63 -6.51 5.61
N ALA A 24 -8.75 -6.52 4.88
CA ALA A 24 -8.77 -6.36 3.42
C ALA A 24 -8.45 -4.93 2.96
N TYR A 25 -8.51 -3.93 3.84
CA TYR A 25 -8.14 -2.55 3.50
C TYR A 25 -6.61 -2.41 3.55
N LYS A 26 -5.98 -2.46 2.37
CA LYS A 26 -4.53 -2.50 2.21
C LYS A 26 -3.95 -1.14 1.80
N PRO A 27 -2.86 -0.67 2.44
CA PRO A 27 -2.11 0.49 1.96
C PRO A 27 -1.55 0.27 0.56
N VAL A 28 -1.60 1.30 -0.26
CA VAL A 28 -1.09 1.28 -1.64
C VAL A 28 -0.10 2.41 -1.84
N LEU A 29 1.09 2.08 -2.31
CA LEU A 29 2.13 3.03 -2.72
C LEU A 29 2.25 3.00 -4.24
N LYS A 30 1.85 4.09 -4.89
CA LYS A 30 1.99 4.24 -6.35
C LYS A 30 3.28 4.95 -6.68
N VAL A 31 4.18 4.26 -7.37
CA VAL A 31 5.48 4.77 -7.81
C VAL A 31 5.43 5.00 -9.32
N ILE A 32 5.69 6.24 -9.74
CA ILE A 32 5.86 6.58 -11.16
C ILE A 32 7.35 6.46 -11.48
N LEU A 33 7.70 5.49 -12.32
CA LEU A 33 9.07 5.09 -12.62
C LEU A 33 9.65 5.83 -13.82
N THR A 34 8.82 6.15 -14.82
CA THR A 34 9.25 6.94 -15.99
C THR A 34 8.16 7.92 -16.42
N GLN A 35 8.60 9.02 -17.05
CA GLN A 35 7.71 10.02 -17.64
C GLN A 35 7.27 9.63 -19.06
N SER A 36 6.62 10.54 -19.79
CA SER A 36 6.17 10.32 -21.17
C SER A 36 7.30 10.12 -22.18
N SER A 37 8.49 10.65 -21.91
CA SER A 37 9.71 10.40 -22.68
C SER A 37 10.71 9.63 -21.83
N VAL A 38 11.45 8.73 -22.47
CA VAL A 38 12.52 7.93 -21.85
C VAL A 38 13.83 8.24 -22.56
N SER A 39 14.90 8.46 -21.82
CA SER A 39 16.22 8.74 -22.38
C SER A 39 16.74 7.55 -23.20
N PHE A 40 17.36 7.84 -24.34
CA PHE A 40 17.81 6.84 -25.32
C PHE A 40 18.74 5.74 -24.73
N GLY A 41 19.50 6.04 -23.67
CA GLY A 41 20.39 5.07 -23.02
C GLY A 41 19.76 4.24 -21.88
N LEU A 42 18.50 4.48 -21.51
CA LEU A 42 17.87 3.74 -20.41
C LEU A 42 17.34 2.41 -20.93
N ALA A 43 17.91 1.30 -20.46
CA ALA A 43 17.49 -0.04 -20.86
C ALA A 43 16.58 -0.72 -19.82
N ARG A 44 16.84 -0.50 -18.53
CA ARG A 44 16.12 -1.14 -17.41
C ARG A 44 15.88 -0.18 -16.27
N VAL A 45 14.81 -0.42 -15.53
CA VAL A 45 14.45 0.29 -14.31
C VAL A 45 14.33 -0.74 -13.18
N HIS A 46 15.00 -0.48 -12.07
CA HIS A 46 14.99 -1.32 -10.87
C HIS A 46 14.17 -0.60 -9.79
N LEU A 47 13.09 -1.23 -9.35
CA LEU A 47 12.28 -0.77 -8.22
C LEU A 47 12.65 -1.58 -6.98
N MET A 48 12.92 -0.88 -5.89
CA MET A 48 13.05 -1.45 -4.55
C MET A 48 12.07 -0.75 -3.64
N VAL A 49 11.41 -1.50 -2.77
CA VAL A 49 10.51 -0.97 -1.73
C VAL A 49 10.77 -1.74 -0.45
N ALA A 50 11.20 -1.06 0.60
CA ALA A 50 11.41 -1.63 1.92
C ALA A 50 10.34 -1.13 2.90
N VAL A 51 9.62 -2.03 3.57
CA VAL A 51 8.61 -1.70 4.59
C VAL A 51 8.69 -2.69 5.73
N GLU A 52 8.88 -2.21 6.96
CA GLU A 52 8.82 -3.03 8.19
C GLU A 52 9.65 -4.33 8.09
N GLY A 53 10.88 -4.20 7.59
CA GLY A 53 11.83 -5.31 7.42
C GLY A 53 11.61 -6.17 6.17
N ARG A 54 10.54 -5.98 5.40
CA ARG A 54 10.31 -6.66 4.11
C ARG A 54 10.94 -5.85 2.98
N MET A 55 11.71 -6.50 2.12
CA MET A 55 12.26 -5.91 0.91
C MET A 55 11.57 -6.51 -0.32
N PHE A 56 10.94 -5.66 -1.12
CA PHE A 56 10.39 -5.99 -2.42
C PHE A 56 11.28 -5.44 -3.52
N GLN A 57 11.66 -6.28 -4.48
CA GLN A 57 12.47 -5.85 -5.62
C GLN A 57 11.82 -6.33 -6.92
N LYS A 58 11.76 -5.44 -7.91
CA LYS A 58 11.24 -5.77 -9.24
C LYS A 58 11.98 -5.01 -10.33
N GLN A 59 12.25 -5.70 -11.42
CA GLN A 59 12.91 -5.13 -12.60
C GLN A 59 11.90 -4.95 -13.72
N PHE A 60 12.05 -3.85 -14.45
CA PHE A 60 11.22 -3.52 -15.61
C PHE A 60 12.11 -3.14 -16.80
N PRO A 61 11.72 -3.50 -18.03
CA PRO A 61 12.32 -2.89 -19.21
C PRO A 61 11.97 -1.39 -19.26
N ALA A 62 12.84 -0.59 -19.87
CA ALA A 62 12.57 0.83 -20.07
C ALA A 62 11.35 1.02 -20.98
N SER A 63 10.35 1.73 -20.48
CA SER A 63 9.12 2.04 -21.21
C SER A 63 8.60 3.41 -20.79
N PRO A 64 8.03 4.22 -21.69
CA PRO A 64 7.33 5.45 -21.33
C PRO A 64 6.17 5.21 -20.38
N ARG A 65 5.92 6.16 -19.47
CA ARG A 65 4.79 6.15 -18.52
C ARG A 65 4.73 4.90 -17.63
N LEU A 66 5.89 4.32 -17.32
CA LEU A 66 5.99 3.17 -16.43
C LEU A 66 5.61 3.59 -15.02
N SER A 67 4.66 2.88 -14.41
CA SER A 67 4.28 3.05 -13.02
C SER A 67 3.97 1.70 -12.38
N TYR A 68 4.14 1.61 -11.07
CA TYR A 68 3.88 0.41 -10.30
C TYR A 68 3.14 0.75 -9.01
N SER A 69 2.13 -0.05 -8.68
CA SER A 69 1.39 0.04 -7.42
C SER A 69 1.85 -1.08 -6.51
N PHE A 70 2.64 -0.73 -5.51
CA PHE A 70 3.00 -1.64 -4.42
C PHE A 70 1.84 -1.69 -3.42
N ILE A 71 1.44 -2.90 -3.01
CA ILE A 71 0.35 -3.12 -2.06
C ILE A 71 0.94 -3.81 -0.83
N TRP A 72 0.80 -3.18 0.32
CA TRP A 72 1.25 -3.75 1.58
C TRP A 72 0.09 -4.40 2.34
N ASP A 73 0.35 -5.52 3.01
CA ASP A 73 -0.63 -6.28 3.78
C ASP A 73 -0.68 -5.87 5.27
N LYS A 74 0.01 -4.80 5.65
CA LYS A 74 0.15 -4.33 7.04
C LYS A 74 0.88 -5.34 7.93
N THR A 75 1.80 -6.11 7.36
CA THR A 75 2.62 -7.06 8.11
C THR A 75 4.12 -6.83 7.95
N ASP A 76 4.85 -7.13 9.01
CA ASP A 76 6.31 -7.07 9.05
C ASP A 76 6.97 -8.29 8.38
N ALA A 77 8.30 -8.35 8.43
CA ALA A 77 9.09 -9.47 7.93
C ALA A 77 8.74 -10.84 8.54
N TYR A 78 8.15 -10.85 9.74
CA TYR A 78 7.76 -12.05 10.48
C TYR A 78 6.27 -12.39 10.30
N SER A 79 5.59 -11.73 9.34
CA SER A 79 4.15 -11.86 9.11
C SER A 79 3.27 -11.44 10.30
N GLN A 80 3.81 -10.62 11.19
CA GLN A 80 3.07 -10.04 12.32
C GLN A 80 2.41 -8.73 11.90
N ARG A 81 1.27 -8.41 12.49
CA ARG A 81 0.52 -7.20 12.16
C ARG A 81 1.24 -5.96 12.69
N VAL A 82 1.41 -4.98 11.82
CA VAL A 82 1.93 -3.65 12.17
C VAL A 82 0.76 -2.69 12.38
N TYR A 83 0.83 -1.92 13.46
CA TYR A 83 -0.23 -1.00 13.87
C TYR A 83 0.25 0.45 13.74
N GLY A 84 -0.67 1.36 13.42
CA GLY A 84 -0.36 2.79 13.30
C GLY A 84 0.24 3.15 11.95
N LEU A 85 1.37 3.83 11.96
CA LEU A 85 2.08 4.33 10.78
C LEU A 85 3.34 3.50 10.54
N ALA A 86 3.70 3.35 9.28
CA ALA A 86 4.92 2.68 8.83
C ALA A 86 5.58 3.53 7.76
N GLU A 87 6.91 3.46 7.69
CA GLU A 87 7.70 4.14 6.67
C GLU A 87 8.10 3.17 5.56
N ALA A 88 8.05 3.64 4.32
CA ALA A 88 8.48 2.90 3.14
C ALA A 88 9.67 3.63 2.50
N VAL A 89 10.75 2.91 2.21
CA VAL A 89 11.97 3.41 1.56
C VAL A 89 12.13 2.81 0.17
#